data_AF-A0A8T3SJU3-F1
#
_entry.id   AF-A0A8T3SJU3-F1
#
_cell.length_a   1.000
_cell.length_b   1.000
_cell.length_c   1.000
_cell.angle_alpha   90.00
_cell.angle_beta   90.00
_cell.angle_gamma   90.00
#
_symmetry.space_group_name_H-M   'P 1'
#
loop_
_entity.id
_entity.type
_entity.pdbx_description
1 polymer ?
#
loop_
_entity_poly.entity_id
_entity_poly.type
_entity_poly.pdbx_seq_one_letter_code
_entity_poly.pdbx_strand_id
1 'polypeptide(L)'
;MNHTPLWVVMFGSLCAGALMVFGGAASGTDIGQLAAGYGLLVVASSLFLGFGLAIQAVVLKVIARPRRDAGSVSPALGHRM
;
A
#
# COMPACT_ATOMS: atom_id res chain seq x y z
N MET A 1 -9.21 1.16 -11.03
CA MET A 1 -8.10 0.21 -11.25
C MET A 1 -8.05 -0.71 -10.04
N ASN A 2 -8.14 -2.03 -10.20
CA ASN A 2 -8.04 -2.96 -9.07
C ASN A 2 -6.60 -2.94 -8.54
N HIS A 3 -6.39 -2.40 -7.33
CA HIS A 3 -5.08 -2.36 -6.66
C HIS A 3 -4.77 -3.65 -5.88
N THR A 4 -5.72 -4.59 -5.82
CA THR A 4 -5.61 -5.91 -5.21
C THR A 4 -4.34 -6.68 -5.61
N PRO A 5 -3.93 -6.76 -6.90
CA PRO A 5 -2.73 -7.50 -7.27
C PRO A 5 -1.44 -6.88 -6.71
N LEU A 6 -1.37 -5.54 -6.56
CA LEU A 6 -0.17 -4.87 -6.04
C LEU A 6 0.01 -5.09 -4.54
N TRP A 7 -1.08 -5.15 -3.78
CA TRP A 7 -1.04 -5.55 -2.36
C TRP A 7 -0.55 -6.99 -2.19
N VAL A 8 -0.99 -7.89 -3.08
CA VAL A 8 -0.52 -9.30 -3.07
C VAL A 8 0.97 -9.36 -3.40
N VAL A 9 1.44 -8.61 -4.40
CA VAL A 9 2.87 -8.54 -4.73
C VAL A 9 3.67 -8.02 -3.55
N MET A 10 3.22 -6.94 -2.89
CA MET A 10 3.87 -6.38 -1.71
C MET A 10 4.00 -7.40 -0.58
N PHE A 11 2.91 -8.10 -0.23
CA PHE A 11 2.96 -9.13 0.81
C PHE A 11 3.82 -10.33 0.41
N GLY A 12 3.71 -10.78 -0.84
CA GLY A 12 4.49 -11.89 -1.37
C GLY A 12 5.98 -11.61 -1.33
N SER A 13 6.41 -10.42 -1.79
CA SER A 13 7.81 -10.02 -1.76
C SER A 13 8.32 -9.79 -0.33
N LEU A 14 7.49 -9.26 0.57
CA LEU A 14 7.85 -9.09 1.98
C LEU A 14 8.12 -10.45 2.66
N CYS A 15 7.23 -11.43 2.46
CA CYS A 15 7.40 -12.78 3.00
C CYS A 15 8.62 -13.49 2.40
N ALA A 16 8.81 -13.41 1.08
CA ALA A 16 9.96 -14.02 0.41
C ALA A 16 11.29 -13.40 0.88
N GLY A 17 11.34 -12.06 0.98
CA GLY A 17 12.51 -11.35 1.49
C GLY A 17 12.83 -11.70 2.94
N ALA A 18 11.83 -11.79 3.81
CA ALA A 18 12.00 -12.21 5.20
C ALA A 18 12.58 -13.64 5.30
N LEU A 19 12.05 -14.58 4.51
CA LEU A 19 12.57 -15.95 4.46
C LEU A 19 14.02 -16.00 3.99
N MET A 20 14.40 -15.18 3.01
CA MET A 20 15.80 -15.06 2.57
C MET A 20 16.70 -14.50 3.67
N VAL A 21 16.25 -13.49 4.42
CA VAL A 21 17.03 -12.92 5.54
C VAL A 21 17.25 -13.98 6.62
N PHE A 22 16.18 -14.60 7.12
CA PHE A 22 16.27 -15.58 8.19
C PHE A 22 16.99 -16.85 7.75
N GLY A 23 16.65 -17.40 6.58
CA GLY A 23 17.28 -18.60 6.04
C GLY A 23 18.74 -18.38 5.68
N GLY A 24 19.06 -17.24 5.07
CA GLY A 24 20.42 -16.86 4.73
C GLY A 24 21.31 -16.69 5.96
N ALA A 25 20.83 -15.96 6.97
CA ALA A 25 21.54 -15.76 8.23
C ALA A 25 21.73 -17.07 9.01
N ALA A 26 20.71 -17.95 9.02
CA ALA A 26 20.78 -19.22 9.73
C ALA A 26 21.74 -20.23 9.07
N SER A 27 21.97 -20.13 7.75
CA SER A 27 22.85 -21.07 7.04
C SER A 27 24.33 -20.92 7.39
N GLY A 28 24.76 -19.75 7.89
CA GLY A 28 26.16 -19.48 8.28
C GLY A 28 27.18 -19.54 7.12
N THR A 29 26.72 -19.60 5.87
CA THR A 29 27.59 -19.64 4.68
C THR A 29 27.73 -18.26 4.06
N ASP A 30 28.82 -18.02 3.31
CA ASP A 30 29.02 -16.77 2.57
C ASP A 30 27.87 -16.50 1.58
N ILE A 31 27.41 -17.55 0.88
CA ILE A 31 26.26 -17.48 -0.04
C ILE A 31 24.98 -17.13 0.73
N GLY A 32 24.82 -17.68 1.93
CA GLY A 32 23.70 -17.37 2.82
C GLY A 32 23.69 -15.92 3.29
N GLN A 33 24.85 -15.36 3.65
CA GLN A 33 24.96 -13.95 4.02
C GLN A 33 24.63 -13.03 2.84
N LEU A 34 25.07 -13.38 1.62
CA LEU A 34 24.68 -12.69 0.39
C LEU A 34 23.15 -12.75 0.20
N ALA A 35 22.55 -13.95 0.30
CA ALA A 35 21.10 -14.11 0.20
C ALA A 35 20.35 -13.30 1.25
N ALA A 36 20.86 -13.21 2.49
CA ALA A 36 20.27 -12.38 3.53
C ALA A 36 20.35 -10.89 3.19
N GLY A 37 21.48 -10.42 2.66
CA GLY A 37 21.65 -9.04 2.18
C GLY A 37 20.65 -8.68 1.08
N TYR A 38 20.51 -9.55 0.07
CA TYR A 38 19.50 -9.36 -0.99
C TYR A 38 18.07 -9.43 -0.46
N GLY A 39 17.78 -10.35 0.47
CA GLY A 39 16.49 -10.44 1.14
C GLY A 39 16.11 -9.14 1.84
N LEU A 40 17.08 -8.46 2.46
CA LEU A 40 16.88 -7.18 3.13
C LEU A 40 16.50 -6.06 2.14
N LEU A 41 17.13 -6.03 0.96
CA LEU A 41 16.71 -5.13 -0.13
C LEU A 41 15.28 -5.40 -0.60
N VAL A 42 14.89 -6.67 -0.71
CA VAL A 42 13.54 -7.06 -1.10
C VAL A 42 12.53 -6.61 -0.04
N VAL A 43 12.83 -6.79 1.24
CA VAL A 43 11.99 -6.31 2.35
C VAL A 43 11.83 -4.79 2.30
N ALA A 44 12.94 -4.04 2.16
CA ALA A 44 12.90 -2.59 2.06
C ALA A 44 12.06 -2.10 0.87
N SER A 45 12.22 -2.74 -0.29
CA SER A 45 11.44 -2.42 -1.50
C SER A 45 9.95 -2.71 -1.31
N SER A 46 9.62 -3.80 -0.61
CA SER A 46 8.24 -4.18 -0.29
C SER A 46 7.58 -3.15 0.63
N LEU A 47 8.32 -2.66 1.63
CA LEU A 47 7.85 -1.60 2.51
C LEU A 47 7.63 -0.30 1.73
N PHE A 48 8.57 0.08 0.86
CA PHE A 48 8.44 1.25 0.01
C PHE A 48 7.17 1.18 -0.86
N LEU A 49 6.91 0.03 -1.49
CA LEU A 49 5.69 -0.20 -2.25
C LEU A 49 4.44 -0.09 -1.38
N GLY A 50 4.46 -0.67 -0.17
CA GLY A 50 3.36 -0.58 0.79
C GLY A 50 3.03 0.85 1.21
N PHE A 51 4.04 1.66 1.50
CA PHE A 51 3.87 3.09 1.80
C PHE A 51 3.28 3.85 0.60
N GLY A 52 3.78 3.60 -0.62
CA GLY A 52 3.24 4.21 -1.83
C GLY A 52 1.77 3.88 -2.05
N LEU A 53 1.39 2.61 -1.87
CA LEU A 53 -0.01 2.17 -1.99
C LEU A 53 -0.90 2.76 -0.88
N ALA A 54 -0.40 2.87 0.35
CA ALA A 54 -1.13 3.47 1.46
C ALA A 54 -1.40 4.97 1.21
N ILE A 55 -0.38 5.72 0.78
CA ILE A 55 -0.52 7.14 0.42
C ILE A 55 -1.49 7.29 -0.74
N GLN A 56 -1.35 6.50 -1.80
CA GLN A 56 -2.26 6.53 -2.94
C GLN A 56 -3.71 6.26 -2.50
N ALA A 57 -3.95 5.29 -1.62
CA ALA A 57 -5.28 5.00 -1.10
C ALA A 57 -5.86 6.16 -0.28
N VAL A 58 -5.04 6.86 0.53
CA VAL A 58 -5.47 8.05 1.27
C VAL A 58 -5.80 9.20 0.32
N VAL A 59 -4.91 9.49 -0.64
CA VAL A 59 -5.10 10.56 -1.63
C VAL A 59 -6.37 10.32 -2.45
N LEU A 60 -6.58 9.09 -2.93
CA LEU A 60 -7.79 8.72 -3.66
C LEU A 60 -9.04 8.85 -2.78
N LYS A 61 -9.00 8.48 -1.50
CA LYS A 61 -10.13 8.70 -0.58
C LYS A 61 -10.45 10.18 -0.38
N VAL A 62 -9.44 11.05 -0.32
CA VAL A 62 -9.63 12.50 -0.18
C VAL A 62 -10.24 13.09 -1.46
N ILE A 63 -9.72 12.71 -2.63
CA ILE A 63 -10.20 13.23 -3.93
C ILE A 63 -11.57 12.66 -4.31
N ALA A 64 -11.80 11.37 -4.04
CA ALA A 64 -13.04 10.68 -4.39
C ALA A 64 -14.19 10.95 -3.41
N ARG A 65 -13.99 11.73 -2.34
CA ARG A 65 -15.13 12.26 -1.58
C ARG A 65 -15.93 13.15 -2.52
N PRO A 66 -17.15 12.76 -2.93
CA PRO A 66 -18.01 13.67 -3.64
C PRO A 66 -18.27 14.84 -2.70
N ARG A 67 -18.17 16.05 -3.22
CA ARG A 67 -18.62 17.28 -2.58
C ARG A 67 -20.13 17.15 -2.31
N ARG A 68 -20.50 16.43 -1.24
CA ARG A 68 -21.89 16.11 -0.86
C ARG A 68 -22.61 17.29 -0.20
N ASP A 69 -22.01 18.48 -0.27
CA ASP A 69 -22.54 19.74 0.27
C ASP A 69 -22.94 20.73 -0.85
N ALA A 70 -22.96 20.30 -2.11
CA ALA A 70 -23.52 21.08 -3.20
C ALA A 70 -24.98 20.65 -3.45
N GLY A 71 -25.93 21.24 -2.73
CA GLY A 71 -27.30 21.35 -3.25
C GLY A 71 -28.45 20.79 -2.42
N SER A 72 -28.46 20.93 -1.09
CA SER A 72 -29.74 21.03 -0.37
C SER A 72 -30.06 22.49 -0.04
N VAL A 73 -29.99 23.38 -1.04
CA VAL A 73 -30.77 24.62 -0.97
C VAL A 73 -32.20 24.19 -1.23
N SER A 74 -32.92 23.85 -0.15
CA SER A 74 -34.36 23.66 -0.18
C SER A 74 -34.99 24.99 -0.62
N PRO A 75 -35.67 25.07 -1.77
CA PRO A 75 -36.43 26.25 -2.15
C PRO A 75 -37.76 26.23 -1.40
N ALA A 76 -37.71 26.33 -0.07
CA ALA A 76 -38.89 26.48 0.79
C ALA A 76 -39.23 27.96 1.06
N LEU A 77 -38.92 28.84 0.10
CA LEU A 77 -39.17 30.28 0.17
C LEU A 77 -39.86 30.78 -1.11
N GLY A 78 -40.91 30.06 -1.56
CA GLY A 78 -41.52 30.37 -2.85
C GLY A 78 -42.90 29.77 -3.10
N HIS A 79 -43.70 29.50 -2.07
CA HIS A 79 -45.13 29.25 -2.24
C HIS A 79 -45.88 30.25 -1.34
N ARG A 80 -45.80 31.54 -1.70
CA ARG A 80 -46.92 32.27 -2.33
C ARG A 80 -48.27 31.94 -1.69
N MET A 81 -48.72 32.91 -0.89
CA MET A 81 -50.01 33.63 -1.02
C MET A 81 -51.25 32.78 -1.29
#